data_AF-A0AB73T4W7-F1
#
_entry.id   AF-A0AB73T4W7-F1
#
_cell.length_a   1.000
_cell.length_b   1.000
_cell.length_c   1.000
_cell.angle_alpha   90.00
_cell.angle_beta   90.00
_cell.angle_gamma   90.00
#
_symmetry.space_group_name_H-M   'P 1'
#
loop_
_entity.id
_entity.type
_entity.pdbx_description
1 polymer ?
#
loop_
_entity_poly.entity_id
_entity_poly.type
_entity_poly.pdbx_seq_one_letter_code
_entity_poly.pdbx_strand_id
1 'polypeptide(L)'
;MKKIILCFSMFLCLILLGFTGKEVTIQLKDIEEVSEIQLNTAKISIQHFGKERAIKLMDEIREAPLLDEGDRETIQNNGYYHTVSIIYNDGSKDMFLFFKVDDKWYMETTGGTIYKDAEFITSYIDWQEINMEPYLGVPSEWELKLNKQFSILDLRYFFIEEVKQKMEYGSSEEDAVLYAKERINRSMTIYQYALEEGYELPETEYDKLMEKHIEEVESAVNYEEIEEYYEEFDTTLKDYILKLKEYYRVMDTIDKLYKIKYEEFKNGKDKINGKVCDDVEEYWYRFVSEVIYEKAEKYDMSNFLNELKDAEEYYYRHYSQMN
;
A
#
# COMPACT_ATOMS: atom_id res chain seq x y z
N MET A 1 2.98 -10.44 -67.79
CA MET A 1 1.67 -10.12 -67.18
C MET A 1 1.83 -8.83 -66.38
N LYS A 2 0.94 -7.86 -66.66
CA LYS A 2 0.65 -6.57 -65.97
C LYS A 2 1.85 -5.80 -65.36
N LYS A 3 2.36 -4.73 -65.99
CA LYS A 3 1.85 -3.32 -65.96
C LYS A 3 1.81 -2.78 -64.51
N ILE A 4 2.38 -1.63 -64.11
CA ILE A 4 2.71 -0.38 -64.81
C ILE A 4 3.40 0.58 -63.80
N ILE A 5 4.44 1.31 -64.27
CA ILE A 5 4.75 2.76 -64.10
C ILE A 5 4.94 3.33 -62.66
N LEU A 6 6.10 3.86 -62.23
CA LEU A 6 6.90 5.07 -62.60
C LEU A 6 6.62 6.29 -61.69
N CYS A 7 7.65 7.14 -61.57
CA CYS A 7 7.74 8.48 -60.96
C CYS A 7 8.11 8.49 -59.46
N PHE A 8 9.37 8.74 -59.06
CA PHE A 8 10.15 9.98 -59.20
C PHE A 8 9.38 11.24 -58.77
N SER A 9 9.51 11.61 -57.49
CA SER A 9 9.51 13.01 -57.08
C SER A 9 10.30 13.17 -55.79
N MET A 10 11.55 13.58 -55.96
CA MET A 10 12.30 14.39 -55.02
C MET A 10 11.40 15.53 -54.54
N PHE A 11 10.94 15.46 -53.29
CA PHE A 11 10.46 16.62 -52.56
C PHE A 11 11.12 16.60 -51.19
N LEU A 12 12.32 17.19 -51.19
CA LEU A 12 12.97 17.79 -50.04
C LEU A 12 12.02 18.89 -49.52
N CYS A 13 10.97 18.50 -48.79
CA CYS A 13 10.19 19.43 -48.00
C CYS A 13 10.96 19.61 -46.69
N LEU A 14 11.86 20.59 -46.70
CA LEU A 14 12.17 21.42 -45.55
C LEU A 14 10.85 21.90 -44.95
N ILE A 15 10.29 21.13 -44.03
CA ILE A 15 9.45 21.70 -43.00
C ILE A 15 10.40 22.04 -41.86
N LEU A 16 11.09 23.17 -42.05
CA LEU A 16 11.40 24.10 -40.96
C LEU A 16 10.05 24.57 -40.39
N LEU A 17 9.39 23.69 -39.63
CA LEU A 17 8.58 24.17 -38.53
C LEU A 17 9.59 24.41 -37.43
N GLY A 18 9.97 25.68 -37.27
CA GLY A 18 10.40 26.11 -35.96
C GLY A 18 9.32 25.67 -34.99
N PHE A 19 9.60 24.62 -34.21
CA PHE A 19 9.01 24.49 -32.90
C PHE A 19 9.55 25.70 -32.13
N THR A 20 8.90 26.85 -32.33
CA THR A 20 8.82 27.86 -31.28
C THR A 20 8.30 27.08 -30.09
N GLY A 21 9.15 26.89 -29.07
CA GLY A 21 8.81 26.18 -27.85
C GLY A 21 7.44 26.65 -27.42
N LYS A 22 6.44 25.80 -27.61
CA LYS A 22 5.10 26.08 -27.14
C LYS A 22 5.28 25.97 -25.64
N GLU A 23 5.24 27.09 -24.91
CA GLU A 23 5.15 27.05 -23.47
C GLU A 23 4.01 26.08 -23.14
N VAL A 24 4.36 24.92 -22.58
CA VAL A 24 3.38 23.93 -22.13
C VAL A 24 2.90 24.44 -20.78
N THR A 25 2.05 25.46 -20.83
CA THR A 25 1.45 26.03 -19.63
C THR A 25 0.35 25.09 -19.14
N ILE A 26 0.41 24.71 -17.87
CA ILE A 26 -0.61 23.86 -17.24
C ILE A 26 -1.93 24.63 -17.23
N GLN A 27 -2.99 24.02 -17.76
CA GLN A 27 -4.33 24.59 -17.79
C GLN A 27 -5.18 23.89 -16.71
N LEU A 28 -5.58 24.64 -15.69
CA LEU A 28 -6.49 24.18 -14.64
C LEU A 28 -7.78 24.98 -14.73
N LYS A 29 -8.92 24.33 -14.47
CA LYS A 29 -10.22 25.02 -14.39
C LYS A 29 -10.26 26.06 -13.26
N ASP A 30 -11.30 26.88 -13.24
CA ASP A 30 -11.49 27.91 -12.22
C ASP A 30 -11.77 27.30 -10.84
N ILE A 31 -11.42 28.04 -9.78
CA ILE A 31 -11.57 27.59 -8.40
C ILE A 31 -13.04 27.30 -8.04
N GLU A 32 -14.00 27.97 -8.69
CA GLU A 32 -15.44 27.73 -8.55
C GLU A 32 -15.86 26.32 -9.02
N GLU A 33 -15.05 25.69 -9.87
CA GLU A 33 -15.28 24.33 -10.36
C GLU A 33 -14.63 23.26 -9.49
N VAL A 34 -13.78 23.64 -8.52
CA VAL A 34 -13.05 22.72 -7.65
C VAL A 34 -13.91 22.33 -6.45
N SER A 35 -14.10 21.02 -6.26
CA SER A 35 -14.80 20.47 -5.09
C SER A 35 -13.83 20.10 -3.96
N GLU A 36 -12.70 19.49 -4.30
CA GLU A 36 -11.76 18.91 -3.33
C GLU A 36 -10.31 19.03 -3.81
N ILE A 37 -9.38 19.07 -2.85
CA ILE A 37 -7.96 18.83 -3.07
C ILE A 37 -7.61 17.52 -2.39
N GLN A 38 -7.02 16.59 -3.15
CA GLN A 38 -6.46 15.36 -2.61
C GLN A 38 -4.95 15.50 -2.47
N LEU A 39 -4.43 15.30 -1.26
CA LEU A 39 -3.01 15.24 -0.94
C LEU A 39 -2.66 13.81 -0.55
N ASN A 40 -1.89 13.11 -1.37
CA ASN A 40 -1.68 11.67 -1.25
C ASN A 40 -3.02 10.91 -1.18
N THR A 41 -3.33 10.29 -0.04
CA THR A 41 -4.59 9.58 0.20
C THR A 41 -5.63 10.41 0.95
N ALA A 42 -5.31 11.65 1.33
CA ALA A 42 -6.22 12.51 2.07
C ALA A 42 -7.01 13.41 1.11
N LYS A 43 -8.32 13.16 0.98
CA LYS A 43 -9.24 14.07 0.29
C LYS A 43 -9.73 15.14 1.25
N ILE A 44 -9.65 16.40 0.82
CA ILE A 44 -10.00 17.55 1.62
C ILE A 44 -10.95 18.43 0.82
N SER A 45 -12.18 18.60 1.31
CA SER A 45 -13.13 19.49 0.64
C SER A 45 -12.63 20.93 0.62
N ILE A 46 -12.99 21.69 -0.41
CA ILE A 46 -12.46 23.06 -0.59
C ILE A 46 -12.81 23.99 0.59
N GLN A 47 -13.92 23.70 1.28
CA GLN A 47 -14.34 24.38 2.49
C GLN A 47 -13.34 24.20 3.63
N HIS A 48 -12.82 22.99 3.82
CA HIS A 48 -11.84 22.68 4.88
C HIS A 48 -10.42 23.03 4.45
N PHE A 49 -10.07 22.84 3.18
CA PHE A 49 -8.76 23.20 2.64
C PHE A 49 -8.53 24.72 2.65
N GLY A 50 -9.59 25.48 2.40
CA GLY A 50 -9.58 26.93 2.29
C GLY A 50 -9.39 27.40 0.85
N LYS A 51 -10.33 28.22 0.36
CA LYS A 51 -10.35 28.70 -1.04
C LYS A 51 -9.07 29.44 -1.42
N GLU A 52 -8.58 30.35 -0.59
CA GLU A 52 -7.35 31.11 -0.85
C GLU A 52 -6.11 30.19 -0.90
N ARG A 53 -6.07 29.20 -0.02
CA ARG A 53 -4.99 28.19 0.00
C ARG A 53 -4.99 27.34 -1.27
N ALA A 54 -6.18 26.96 -1.75
CA ALA A 54 -6.35 26.25 -3.01
C ALA A 54 -5.94 27.08 -4.22
N ILE A 55 -6.36 28.35 -4.29
CA ILE A 55 -5.93 29.28 -5.36
C ILE A 55 -4.40 29.36 -5.40
N LYS A 56 -3.77 29.59 -4.25
CA LYS A 56 -2.31 29.65 -4.16
C LYS A 56 -1.64 28.37 -4.69
N LEU A 57 -2.12 27.19 -4.29
CA LEU A 57 -1.60 25.91 -4.77
C LEU A 57 -1.73 25.79 -6.29
N MET A 58 -2.89 26.15 -6.84
CA MET A 58 -3.17 26.07 -8.27
C MET A 58 -2.29 27.04 -9.06
N ASP A 59 -2.04 28.24 -8.55
CA ASP A 59 -1.17 29.22 -9.19
C ASP A 59 0.30 28.78 -9.16
N GLU A 60 0.78 28.25 -8.03
CA GLU A 60 2.14 27.67 -7.93
C GLU A 60 2.32 26.49 -8.91
N ILE A 61 1.31 25.64 -9.09
CA ILE A 61 1.31 24.58 -10.11
C ILE A 61 1.38 25.17 -11.52
N ARG A 62 0.57 26.18 -11.84
CA ARG A 62 0.53 26.80 -13.18
C ARG A 62 1.85 27.50 -13.53
N GLU A 63 2.49 28.12 -12.55
CA GLU A 63 3.70 28.93 -12.70
C GLU A 63 4.98 28.10 -12.64
N ALA A 64 4.89 26.81 -12.28
CA ALA A 64 6.04 25.92 -12.23
C ALA A 64 6.81 25.92 -13.56
N PRO A 65 8.13 26.22 -13.56
CA PRO A 65 8.91 26.27 -14.80
C PRO A 65 9.08 24.88 -15.42
N LEU A 66 8.96 24.78 -16.74
CA LEU A 66 9.21 23.54 -17.47
C LEU A 66 10.67 23.10 -17.30
N LEU A 67 10.92 21.79 -17.15
CA LEU A 67 12.28 21.24 -17.14
C LEU A 67 12.92 21.40 -18.53
N ASP A 68 14.17 21.86 -18.52
CA ASP A 68 14.99 22.07 -19.71
C ASP A 68 15.20 20.74 -20.45
N GLU A 69 15.14 20.76 -21.79
CA GLU A 69 15.18 19.53 -22.60
C GLU A 69 16.43 18.68 -22.36
N GLY A 70 17.56 19.31 -22.06
CA GLY A 70 18.84 18.62 -21.80
C GLY A 70 18.88 17.79 -20.51
N ASP A 71 18.00 18.08 -19.55
CA ASP A 71 17.97 17.41 -18.24
C ASP A 71 16.91 16.30 -18.17
N ARG A 72 16.10 16.13 -19.22
CA ARG A 72 15.00 15.14 -19.24
C ARG A 72 15.45 13.69 -19.26
N GLU A 73 16.66 13.42 -19.74
CA GLU A 73 17.22 12.06 -19.76
C GLU A 73 17.76 11.64 -18.38
N THR A 74 18.07 12.60 -17.49
CA THR A 74 18.69 12.34 -16.18
C THR A 74 17.71 12.50 -15.03
N ILE A 75 16.72 13.39 -15.15
CA ILE A 75 15.71 13.61 -14.11
C ILE A 75 14.47 12.79 -14.42
N GLN A 76 14.26 11.74 -13.64
CA GLN A 76 13.08 10.89 -13.71
C GLN A 76 12.58 10.57 -12.30
N ASN A 77 11.27 10.36 -12.18
CA ASN A 77 10.66 9.89 -10.95
C ASN A 77 11.14 8.46 -10.66
N ASN A 78 11.73 8.25 -9.49
CA ASN A 78 12.29 6.98 -9.04
C ASN A 78 11.29 6.08 -8.28
N GLY A 79 10.00 6.45 -8.28
CA GLY A 79 8.93 5.75 -7.56
C GLY A 79 8.65 6.32 -6.16
N TYR A 80 9.48 7.23 -5.65
CA TYR A 80 9.24 7.92 -4.38
C TYR A 80 8.69 9.33 -4.63
N TYR A 81 7.37 9.45 -4.53
CA TYR A 81 6.67 10.70 -4.84
C TYR A 81 5.42 10.90 -4.00
N HIS A 82 5.02 12.16 -3.90
CA HIS A 82 3.70 12.58 -3.41
C HIS A 82 2.77 12.90 -4.57
N THR A 83 1.47 12.81 -4.31
CA THR A 83 0.45 13.19 -5.28
C THR A 83 -0.37 14.36 -4.81
N VAL A 84 -0.69 15.24 -5.74
CA VAL A 84 -1.75 16.24 -5.58
C VAL A 84 -2.76 16.01 -6.70
N SER A 85 -4.03 15.86 -6.34
CA SER A 85 -5.12 15.91 -7.31
C SER A 85 -6.04 17.08 -7.02
N ILE A 86 -6.38 17.84 -8.06
CA ILE A 86 -7.44 18.84 -8.05
C ILE A 86 -8.68 18.16 -8.59
N ILE A 87 -9.71 18.01 -7.74
CA ILE A 87 -10.94 17.31 -8.07
C ILE A 87 -12.04 18.34 -8.33
N TYR A 88 -12.70 18.21 -9.48
CA TYR A 88 -13.73 19.14 -9.93
C TYR A 88 -15.15 18.63 -9.61
N ASN A 89 -16.12 19.55 -9.62
CA ASN A 89 -17.54 19.27 -9.34
C ASN A 89 -18.16 18.22 -10.29
N ASP A 90 -17.62 18.06 -11.50
CA ASP A 90 -18.04 17.04 -12.48
C ASP A 90 -17.35 15.67 -12.25
N GLY A 91 -16.47 15.57 -11.25
CA GLY A 91 -15.69 14.38 -10.91
C GLY A 91 -14.44 14.18 -11.78
N SER A 92 -14.14 15.08 -12.72
CA SER A 92 -12.86 15.10 -13.42
C SER A 92 -11.73 15.54 -12.49
N LYS A 93 -10.49 15.18 -12.83
CA LYS A 93 -9.32 15.42 -11.98
C LYS A 93 -8.10 15.79 -12.80
N ASP A 94 -7.33 16.75 -12.30
CA ASP A 94 -5.95 16.98 -12.72
C ASP A 94 -5.01 16.49 -11.62
N MET A 95 -3.99 15.70 -11.99
CA MET A 95 -3.08 15.06 -11.05
C MET A 95 -1.62 15.38 -11.36
N PHE A 96 -0.87 15.61 -10.29
CA PHE A 96 0.54 16.01 -10.30
C PHE A 96 1.33 15.15 -9.31
N LEU A 97 2.48 14.65 -9.74
CA LEU A 97 3.40 13.84 -8.96
C LEU A 97 4.58 14.72 -8.55
N PHE A 98 4.89 14.79 -7.27
CA PHE A 98 5.98 15.58 -6.72
C PHE A 98 7.07 14.67 -6.19
N PHE A 99 8.29 14.83 -6.68
CA PHE A 99 9.42 13.96 -6.32
C PHE A 99 10.72 14.77 -6.17
N LYS A 100 11.71 14.15 -5.52
CA LYS A 100 12.99 14.78 -5.21
C LYS A 100 14.14 14.05 -5.91
N VAL A 101 15.03 14.80 -6.57
CA VAL A 101 16.30 14.30 -7.12
C VAL A 101 17.40 15.29 -6.75
N ASP A 102 18.50 14.81 -6.17
CA ASP A 102 19.64 15.62 -5.72
C ASP A 102 19.23 16.86 -4.91
N ASP A 103 18.36 16.63 -3.92
CA ASP A 103 17.75 17.65 -3.05
C ASP A 103 16.86 18.70 -3.72
N LYS A 104 16.56 18.57 -5.02
CA LYS A 104 15.67 19.46 -5.74
C LYS A 104 14.31 18.83 -5.99
N TRP A 105 13.28 19.66 -5.92
CA TRP A 105 11.89 19.26 -6.11
C TRP A 105 11.44 19.44 -7.55
N TYR A 106 10.77 18.41 -8.06
CA TYR A 106 10.21 18.36 -9.39
C TYR A 106 8.73 17.98 -9.31
N MET A 107 7.98 18.44 -10.32
CA MET A 107 6.58 18.10 -10.50
C MET A 107 6.39 17.45 -11.87
N GLU A 108 5.72 16.31 -11.92
CA GLU A 108 5.42 15.57 -13.15
C GLU A 108 3.90 15.47 -13.34
N THR A 109 3.45 15.74 -14.57
CA THR A 109 2.07 15.50 -14.99
C THR A 109 1.86 14.04 -15.39
N THR A 110 0.61 13.56 -15.41
CA THR A 110 0.29 12.21 -15.87
C THR A 110 0.70 11.90 -17.31
N GLY A 111 0.95 12.93 -18.13
CA GLY A 111 1.50 12.80 -19.48
C GLY A 111 3.02 12.66 -19.56
N GLY A 112 3.73 12.68 -18.42
CA GLY A 112 5.19 12.59 -18.33
C GLY A 112 5.94 13.91 -18.52
N THR A 113 5.24 15.05 -18.58
CA THR A 113 5.88 16.37 -18.62
C THR A 113 6.37 16.75 -17.23
N ILE A 114 7.66 17.08 -17.12
CA ILE A 114 8.34 17.42 -15.86
C ILE A 114 8.60 18.94 -15.77
N TYR A 115 8.38 19.49 -14.58
CA TYR A 115 8.58 20.87 -14.18
C TYR A 115 9.54 20.91 -12.99
N LYS A 116 10.30 22.00 -12.87
CA LYS A 116 11.30 22.23 -11.80
C LYS A 116 10.79 23.24 -10.76
N ASP A 117 11.57 23.44 -9.72
CA ASP A 117 11.32 24.40 -8.63
C ASP A 117 9.99 24.13 -7.87
N ALA A 118 9.64 22.84 -7.74
CA ALA A 118 8.38 22.40 -7.15
C ALA A 118 8.39 22.30 -5.61
N GLU A 119 9.33 22.98 -4.93
CA GLU A 119 9.52 22.89 -3.47
C GLU A 119 8.33 23.45 -2.68
N PHE A 120 7.49 24.28 -3.32
CA PHE A 120 6.26 24.82 -2.73
C PHE A 120 5.34 23.72 -2.17
N ILE A 121 5.41 22.49 -2.69
CA ILE A 121 4.62 21.36 -2.21
C ILE A 121 4.81 21.07 -0.71
N THR A 122 5.98 21.40 -0.16
CA THR A 122 6.31 21.22 1.26
C THR A 122 5.47 22.10 2.19
N SER A 123 4.80 23.14 1.66
CA SER A 123 3.82 23.96 2.39
C SER A 123 2.43 23.31 2.50
N TYR A 124 2.21 22.20 1.80
CA TYR A 124 0.93 21.51 1.71
C TYR A 124 1.00 20.09 2.24
N ILE A 125 2.10 19.40 1.98
CA ILE A 125 2.36 18.04 2.44
C ILE A 125 3.57 18.08 3.35
N ASP A 126 3.39 17.59 4.58
CA ASP A 126 4.50 17.47 5.53
C ASP A 126 5.39 16.30 5.10
N TRP A 127 6.53 16.62 4.46
CA TRP A 127 7.55 15.65 4.12
C TRP A 127 8.40 15.39 5.36
N GLN A 128 7.93 14.48 6.21
CA GLN A 128 8.78 13.92 7.26
C GLN A 128 9.30 12.57 6.79
N GLU A 129 10.62 12.45 6.68
CA GLU A 129 11.25 11.15 6.80
C GLU A 129 11.03 10.69 8.24
N ILE A 130 9.95 9.94 8.45
CA ILE A 130 9.65 9.33 9.74
C ILE A 130 10.66 8.18 9.91
N ASN A 131 11.83 8.52 10.45
CA ASN A 131 12.81 7.54 10.86
C ASN A 131 12.49 7.16 12.31
N MET A 132 11.44 6.35 12.49
CA MET A 132 11.17 5.73 13.78
C MET A 132 12.12 4.53 13.91
N GLU A 133 12.99 4.59 14.92
CA GLU A 133 13.78 3.42 15.28
C GLU A 133 12.82 2.28 15.69
N PRO A 134 13.01 1.06 15.17
CA PRO A 134 12.11 -0.04 15.48
C PRO A 134 12.14 -0.33 16.99
N TYR A 135 10.95 -0.55 17.54
CA TYR A 135 10.76 -0.94 18.94
C TYR A 135 9.84 -2.15 18.99
N LEU A 136 10.30 -3.20 19.66
CA LEU A 136 9.61 -4.48 19.76
C LEU A 136 8.66 -4.49 20.95
N GLY A 137 7.49 -5.09 20.78
CA GLY A 137 6.56 -5.33 21.88
C GLY A 137 7.15 -6.34 22.88
N VAL A 138 6.94 -6.10 24.17
CA VAL A 138 7.29 -7.07 25.21
C VAL A 138 6.35 -8.27 25.09
N PRO A 139 6.87 -9.49 24.84
CA PRO A 139 6.03 -10.67 24.72
C PRO A 139 5.38 -10.99 26.08
N SER A 140 4.15 -11.47 26.03
CA SER A 140 3.47 -11.94 27.23
C SER A 140 3.96 -13.35 27.63
N GLU A 141 3.95 -13.65 28.93
CA GLU A 141 4.43 -14.95 29.43
C GLU A 141 3.66 -16.14 28.82
N TRP A 142 2.37 -15.95 28.52
CA TRP A 142 1.57 -17.01 27.91
C TRP A 142 1.92 -17.25 26.43
N GLU A 143 2.34 -16.23 25.68
CA GLU A 143 2.80 -16.36 24.29
C GLU A 143 4.07 -17.22 24.24
N LEU A 144 5.03 -16.90 25.12
CA LEU A 144 6.28 -17.68 25.25
C LEU A 144 6.00 -19.14 25.63
N LYS A 145 5.10 -19.37 26.59
CA LYS A 145 4.66 -20.73 26.97
C LYS A 145 3.94 -21.46 25.83
N LEU A 146 3.15 -20.75 25.04
CA LEU A 146 2.42 -21.32 23.91
C LEU A 146 3.39 -21.72 22.80
N ASN A 147 4.31 -20.84 22.40
CA ASN A 147 5.34 -21.11 21.39
C ASN A 147 6.14 -22.38 21.71
N LYS A 148 6.51 -22.59 22.98
CA LYS A 148 7.24 -23.80 23.40
C LYS A 148 6.46 -25.12 23.20
N GLN A 149 5.13 -25.06 23.20
CA GLN A 149 4.28 -26.24 23.01
C GLN A 149 4.20 -26.67 21.54
N PHE A 150 4.60 -25.80 20.60
CA PHE A 150 4.46 -26.02 19.17
C PHE A 150 5.84 -26.13 18.51
N SER A 151 6.09 -27.28 17.88
CA SER A 151 7.27 -27.47 17.03
C SER A 151 7.16 -26.73 15.70
N ILE A 152 5.93 -26.48 15.25
CA ILE A 152 5.56 -25.68 14.07
C ILE A 152 4.37 -24.81 14.48
N LEU A 153 4.39 -23.53 14.09
CA LEU A 153 3.29 -22.60 14.35
C LEU A 153 2.26 -22.75 13.22
N ASP A 154 1.32 -23.67 13.42
CA ASP A 154 0.23 -23.93 12.48
C ASP A 154 -1.06 -23.19 12.87
N LEU A 155 -2.15 -23.42 12.14
CA LEU A 155 -3.42 -22.73 12.36
C LEU A 155 -3.97 -22.89 13.79
N ARG A 156 -3.61 -23.96 14.50
CA ARG A 156 -4.02 -24.16 15.91
C ARG A 156 -3.32 -23.14 16.81
N TYR A 157 -2.03 -22.92 16.59
CA TYR A 157 -1.26 -21.91 17.33
C TYR A 157 -1.88 -20.52 17.13
N PHE A 158 -2.07 -20.11 15.87
CA PHE A 158 -2.62 -18.78 15.55
C PHE A 158 -4.04 -18.59 16.06
N PHE A 159 -4.87 -19.63 16.00
CA PHE A 159 -6.21 -19.56 16.57
C PHE A 159 -6.19 -19.30 18.08
N ILE A 160 -5.34 -20.03 18.83
CA ILE A 160 -5.23 -19.84 20.28
C ILE A 160 -4.69 -18.45 20.61
N GLU A 161 -3.69 -17.98 19.85
CA GLU A 161 -3.06 -16.66 20.04
C GLU A 161 -4.06 -15.52 19.82
N GLU A 162 -4.81 -15.53 18.71
CA GLU A 162 -5.86 -14.55 18.41
C GLU A 162 -6.95 -14.52 19.50
N VAL A 163 -7.41 -15.69 19.97
CA VAL A 163 -8.41 -15.76 21.05
C VAL A 163 -7.87 -15.19 22.35
N LYS A 164 -6.64 -15.57 22.74
CA LYS A 164 -6.04 -15.11 24.00
C LYS A 164 -5.77 -13.60 24.00
N GLN A 165 -5.19 -13.05 22.93
CA GLN A 165 -5.00 -11.61 22.82
C GLN A 165 -6.33 -10.86 22.91
N LYS A 166 -7.37 -11.37 22.24
CA LYS A 166 -8.69 -10.73 22.27
C LYS A 166 -9.33 -10.77 23.66
N MET A 167 -9.10 -11.84 24.44
CA MET A 167 -9.50 -11.95 25.84
C MET A 167 -8.69 -11.02 26.76
N GLU A 168 -7.40 -10.83 26.51
CA GLU A 168 -6.57 -9.87 27.27
C GLU A 168 -7.05 -8.42 27.09
N TYR A 169 -7.59 -8.10 25.92
CA TYR A 169 -8.28 -6.83 25.67
C TYR A 169 -9.72 -6.77 26.24
N GLY A 170 -10.11 -7.74 27.06
CA GLY A 170 -11.34 -7.72 27.85
C GLY A 170 -12.58 -8.32 27.16
N SER A 171 -12.41 -9.01 26.04
CA SER A 171 -13.54 -9.69 25.37
C SER A 171 -13.93 -10.97 26.13
N SER A 172 -15.20 -11.37 26.00
CA SER A 172 -15.63 -12.69 26.46
C SER A 172 -14.96 -13.79 25.62
N GLU A 173 -14.89 -15.02 26.14
CA GLU A 173 -14.33 -16.15 25.39
C GLU A 173 -15.13 -16.42 24.10
N GLU A 174 -16.46 -16.37 24.15
CA GLU A 174 -17.32 -16.53 22.97
C GLU A 174 -17.04 -15.45 21.90
N ASP A 175 -16.94 -14.18 22.30
CA ASP A 175 -16.65 -13.09 21.37
C ASP A 175 -15.23 -13.20 20.81
N ALA A 176 -14.27 -13.65 21.61
CA ALA A 176 -12.89 -13.83 21.20
C ALA A 176 -12.75 -14.98 20.20
N VAL A 177 -13.43 -16.11 20.42
CA VAL A 177 -13.49 -17.24 19.46
C VAL A 177 -14.14 -16.81 18.15
N LEU A 178 -15.27 -16.10 18.20
CA LEU A 178 -15.93 -15.59 17.00
C LEU A 178 -15.00 -14.64 16.22
N TYR A 179 -14.35 -13.71 16.92
CA TYR A 179 -13.40 -12.78 16.34
C TYR A 179 -12.25 -13.50 15.64
N ALA A 180 -11.61 -14.47 16.30
CA ALA A 180 -10.50 -15.24 15.74
C ALA A 180 -10.91 -15.95 14.44
N LYS A 181 -12.08 -16.60 14.43
CA LYS A 181 -12.63 -17.26 13.23
C LYS A 181 -12.83 -16.28 12.08
N GLU A 182 -13.47 -15.15 12.34
CA GLU A 182 -13.77 -14.15 11.32
C GLU A 182 -12.48 -13.52 10.76
N ARG A 183 -11.53 -13.18 11.63
CA ARG A 183 -10.27 -12.55 11.26
C ARG A 183 -9.37 -13.49 10.45
N ILE A 184 -9.21 -14.74 10.89
CA ILE A 184 -8.41 -15.74 10.19
C ILE A 184 -9.06 -16.06 8.83
N ASN A 185 -10.37 -16.29 8.78
CA ASN A 185 -11.09 -16.56 7.53
C ASN A 185 -10.98 -15.38 6.55
N ARG A 186 -11.12 -14.14 7.04
CA ARG A 186 -10.95 -12.92 6.22
C ARG A 186 -9.54 -12.86 5.64
N SER A 187 -8.51 -13.04 6.46
CA SER A 187 -7.11 -12.96 6.01
C SER A 187 -6.80 -14.00 4.95
N MET A 188 -7.22 -15.25 5.17
CA MET A 188 -7.00 -16.34 4.21
C MET A 188 -7.81 -16.17 2.92
N THR A 189 -8.98 -15.55 2.97
CA THR A 189 -9.75 -15.20 1.76
C THR A 189 -9.03 -14.15 0.91
N ILE A 190 -8.49 -13.11 1.55
CA ILE A 190 -7.70 -12.07 0.86
C ILE A 190 -6.41 -12.68 0.30
N TYR A 191 -5.73 -13.54 1.07
CA TYR A 191 -4.54 -14.25 0.62
C TYR A 191 -4.81 -15.13 -0.59
N GLN A 192 -5.86 -15.97 -0.56
CA GLN A 192 -6.22 -16.81 -1.71
C GLN A 192 -6.50 -15.97 -2.94
N TYR A 193 -7.24 -14.86 -2.79
CA TYR A 193 -7.44 -13.92 -3.90
C TYR A 193 -6.11 -13.38 -4.43
N ALA A 194 -5.19 -13.01 -3.56
CA ALA A 194 -3.89 -12.50 -3.95
C ALA A 194 -3.10 -13.52 -4.77
N LEU A 195 -3.14 -14.81 -4.39
CA LEU A 195 -2.53 -15.90 -5.14
C LEU A 195 -3.15 -16.06 -6.53
N GLU A 196 -4.48 -16.15 -6.62
CA GLU A 196 -5.20 -16.34 -7.89
C GLU A 196 -5.00 -15.18 -8.89
N GLU A 197 -4.76 -13.97 -8.37
CA GLU A 197 -4.50 -12.78 -9.19
C GLU A 197 -3.01 -12.53 -9.44
N GLY A 198 -2.13 -13.45 -9.03
CA GLY A 198 -0.69 -13.42 -9.34
C GLY A 198 0.12 -12.44 -8.49
N TYR A 199 -0.35 -12.11 -7.29
CA TYR A 199 0.37 -11.26 -6.33
C TYR A 199 1.33 -12.04 -5.43
N GLU A 200 1.36 -13.37 -5.54
CA GLU A 200 2.27 -14.25 -4.79
C GLU A 200 3.72 -13.76 -4.83
N LEU A 201 4.42 -13.93 -3.71
CA LEU A 201 5.85 -13.65 -3.59
C LEU A 201 6.64 -14.91 -4.01
N PRO A 202 7.47 -14.83 -5.08
CA PRO A 202 8.38 -15.91 -5.44
C PRO A 202 9.31 -16.26 -4.26
N GLU A 203 9.65 -17.54 -4.09
CA GLU A 203 10.47 -17.99 -2.95
C GLU A 203 11.77 -17.19 -2.79
N THR A 204 12.44 -16.89 -3.89
CA THR A 204 13.70 -16.11 -3.87
C THR A 204 13.51 -14.65 -3.44
N GLU A 205 12.35 -14.06 -3.66
CA GLU A 205 12.01 -12.72 -3.14
C GLU A 205 11.62 -12.82 -1.67
N TYR A 206 10.93 -13.90 -1.30
CA TYR A 206 10.47 -14.11 0.05
C TYR A 206 11.60 -14.40 1.04
N ASP A 207 12.62 -15.17 0.65
CA ASP A 207 13.80 -15.40 1.50
C ASP A 207 14.54 -14.08 1.82
N LYS A 208 14.66 -13.17 0.84
CA LYS A 208 15.23 -11.83 1.06
C LYS A 208 14.37 -10.98 1.98
N LEU A 209 13.05 -11.09 1.86
CA LEU A 209 12.12 -10.38 2.72
C LEU A 209 12.22 -10.90 4.16
N MET A 210 12.41 -12.22 4.34
CA MET A 210 12.63 -12.81 5.65
C MET A 210 13.95 -12.38 6.28
N GLU A 211 15.04 -12.29 5.50
CA GLU A 211 16.30 -11.69 5.95
C GLU A 211 16.09 -10.25 6.43
N LYS A 212 15.33 -9.45 5.68
CA LYS A 212 15.00 -8.06 6.05
C LYS A 212 14.20 -7.97 7.35
N HIS A 213 13.21 -8.82 7.56
CA HIS A 213 12.45 -8.88 8.81
C HIS A 213 13.36 -9.21 10.01
N ILE A 214 14.30 -10.13 9.84
CA ILE A 214 15.29 -10.46 10.88
C ILE A 214 16.20 -9.27 11.16
N GLU A 215 16.73 -8.62 10.12
CA GLU A 215 17.57 -7.41 10.26
C GLU A 215 16.83 -6.27 10.97
N GLU A 216 15.56 -6.03 10.64
CA GLU A 216 14.73 -5.01 11.27
C GLU A 216 14.55 -5.29 12.77
N VAL A 217 14.30 -6.55 13.14
CA VAL A 217 14.18 -6.97 14.54
C VAL A 217 15.51 -6.87 15.28
N GLU A 218 16.61 -7.36 14.70
CA GLU A 218 17.96 -7.28 15.28
C GLU A 218 18.42 -5.81 15.44
N SER A 219 17.88 -4.89 14.63
CA SER A 219 18.17 -3.44 14.72
C SER A 219 17.32 -2.68 15.75
N ALA A 220 16.34 -3.34 16.38
CA ALA A 220 15.44 -2.68 17.33
C ALA A 220 16.18 -2.18 18.58
N VAL A 221 15.78 -1.01 19.07
CA VAL A 221 16.44 -0.34 20.21
C VAL A 221 16.43 -1.20 21.47
N ASN A 222 15.38 -2.00 21.65
CA ASN A 222 15.18 -2.90 22.78
C ASN A 222 15.45 -4.38 22.41
N TYR A 223 16.17 -4.68 21.34
CA TYR A 223 16.44 -6.06 20.90
C TYR A 223 17.00 -6.94 22.02
N GLU A 224 18.06 -6.52 22.70
CA GLU A 224 18.70 -7.28 23.78
C GLU A 224 17.72 -7.58 24.93
N GLU A 225 16.90 -6.60 25.33
CA GLU A 225 15.86 -6.80 26.35
C GLU A 225 14.84 -7.86 25.92
N ILE A 226 14.41 -7.83 24.65
CA ILE A 226 13.45 -8.80 24.14
C ILE A 226 14.06 -10.19 24.00
N GLU A 227 15.30 -10.30 23.53
CA GLU A 227 16.01 -11.58 23.39
C GLU A 227 16.09 -12.31 24.74
N GLU A 228 16.34 -11.60 25.85
CA GLU A 228 16.36 -12.19 27.20
C GLU A 228 15.06 -12.95 27.54
N TYR A 229 13.88 -12.43 27.16
CA TYR A 229 12.61 -13.13 27.37
C TYR A 229 12.52 -14.45 26.59
N TYR A 230 13.11 -14.52 25.39
CA TYR A 230 13.11 -15.75 24.59
C TYR A 230 14.13 -16.76 25.14
N GLU A 231 15.30 -16.29 25.58
CA GLU A 231 16.34 -17.12 26.18
C GLU A 231 15.86 -17.81 27.47
N GLU A 232 15.10 -17.11 28.32
CA GLU A 232 14.47 -17.70 29.53
C GLU A 232 13.55 -18.90 29.22
N PHE A 233 13.08 -19.01 27.98
CA PHE A 233 12.19 -20.08 27.53
C PHE A 233 12.89 -21.16 26.69
N ASP A 234 14.23 -21.16 26.65
CA ASP A 234 15.09 -22.06 25.86
C ASP A 234 14.92 -21.89 24.33
N THR A 235 14.74 -20.66 23.85
CA THR A 235 14.65 -20.31 22.41
C THR A 235 15.36 -18.99 22.13
N THR A 236 15.43 -18.58 20.88
CA THR A 236 15.86 -17.23 20.48
C THR A 236 14.71 -16.48 19.80
N LEU A 237 14.77 -15.15 19.73
CA LEU A 237 13.80 -14.36 18.97
C LEU A 237 13.87 -14.69 17.48
N LYS A 238 15.09 -14.91 16.97
CA LYS A 238 15.33 -15.34 15.59
C LYS A 238 14.67 -16.67 15.25
N ASP A 239 14.82 -17.68 16.12
CA ASP A 239 14.17 -18.97 15.92
C ASP A 239 12.64 -18.84 15.92
N TYR A 240 12.09 -17.97 16.77
CA TYR A 240 10.66 -17.68 16.77
C TYR A 240 10.20 -17.04 15.44
N ILE A 241 10.93 -16.05 14.93
CA ILE A 241 10.64 -15.40 13.64
C ILE A 241 10.70 -16.41 12.49
N LEU A 242 11.70 -17.30 12.49
CA LEU A 242 11.81 -18.34 11.47
C LEU A 242 10.65 -19.35 11.53
N LYS A 243 10.11 -19.63 12.72
CA LYS A 243 8.88 -20.43 12.85
C LYS A 243 7.64 -19.71 12.30
N LEU A 244 7.63 -18.38 12.28
CA LEU A 244 6.56 -17.55 11.71
C LEU A 244 6.65 -17.38 10.19
N LYS A 245 7.63 -18.01 9.50
CA LYS A 245 7.84 -17.85 8.05
C LYS A 245 6.53 -17.99 7.23
N GLU A 246 5.74 -19.04 7.43
CA GLU A 246 4.50 -19.19 6.64
C GLU A 246 3.43 -18.14 6.99
N TYR A 247 3.40 -17.64 8.22
CA TYR A 247 2.51 -16.55 8.62
C TYR A 247 2.93 -15.22 7.99
N TYR A 248 4.22 -14.88 8.06
CA TYR A 248 4.74 -13.69 7.40
C TYR A 248 4.48 -13.75 5.90
N ARG A 249 4.57 -14.92 5.27
CA ARG A 249 4.24 -15.07 3.84
C ARG A 249 2.82 -14.64 3.52
N VAL A 250 1.85 -15.06 4.33
CA VAL A 250 0.45 -14.66 4.19
C VAL A 250 0.32 -13.14 4.37
N MET A 251 0.88 -12.60 5.45
CA MET A 251 0.77 -11.18 5.78
C MET A 251 1.45 -10.28 4.76
N ASP A 252 2.66 -10.61 4.33
CA ASP A 252 3.44 -9.85 3.34
C ASP A 252 2.78 -9.87 1.96
N THR A 253 2.14 -10.98 1.59
CA THR A 253 1.38 -11.07 0.33
C THR A 253 0.14 -10.18 0.38
N ILE A 254 -0.59 -10.17 1.51
CA ILE A 254 -1.73 -9.28 1.73
C ILE A 254 -1.29 -7.81 1.74
N ASP A 255 -0.19 -7.50 2.44
CA ASP A 255 0.37 -6.15 2.52
C ASP A 255 0.84 -5.64 1.15
N LYS A 256 1.48 -6.49 0.33
CA LYS A 256 1.80 -6.18 -1.07
C LYS A 256 0.54 -5.80 -1.86
N LEU A 257 -0.54 -6.55 -1.72
CA LEU A 257 -1.81 -6.23 -2.37
C LEU A 257 -2.41 -4.92 -1.85
N TYR A 258 -2.42 -4.70 -0.53
CA TYR A 258 -2.88 -3.46 0.09
C TYR A 258 -2.07 -2.26 -0.40
N LYS A 259 -0.74 -2.34 -0.42
CA LYS A 259 0.15 -1.28 -0.94
C LYS A 259 -0.16 -0.93 -2.38
N ILE A 260 -0.46 -1.91 -3.23
CA ILE A 260 -0.90 -1.64 -4.61
C ILE A 260 -2.22 -0.87 -4.63
N LYS A 261 -3.19 -1.21 -3.77
CA LYS A 261 -4.47 -0.49 -3.67
C LYS A 261 -4.33 0.90 -3.06
N TYR A 262 -3.45 1.05 -2.07
CA TYR A 262 -3.05 2.32 -1.51
C TYR A 262 -2.48 3.23 -2.62
N GLU A 263 -1.55 2.72 -3.42
CA GLU A 263 -0.96 3.44 -4.54
C GLU A 263 -1.99 3.76 -5.64
N GLU A 264 -2.90 2.84 -5.96
CA GLU A 264 -4.01 3.13 -6.89
C GLU A 264 -4.84 4.34 -6.41
N PHE A 265 -5.23 4.36 -5.14
CA PHE A 265 -6.00 5.46 -4.55
C PHE A 265 -5.21 6.77 -4.48
N LYS A 266 -3.95 6.69 -4.03
CA LYS A 266 -3.00 7.81 -4.03
C LYS A 266 -2.88 8.43 -5.42
N ASN A 267 -2.90 7.61 -6.47
CA ASN A 267 -2.85 8.01 -7.88
C ASN A 267 -4.24 8.33 -8.47
N GLY A 268 -5.21 8.70 -7.62
CA GLY A 268 -6.50 9.26 -8.03
C GLY A 268 -7.57 8.23 -8.43
N LYS A 269 -7.28 6.92 -8.40
CA LYS A 269 -8.31 5.88 -8.58
C LYS A 269 -9.08 5.70 -7.29
N ASP A 270 -10.23 6.35 -7.22
CA ASP A 270 -11.05 6.40 -6.00
C ASP A 270 -12.41 5.73 -6.17
N LYS A 271 -12.58 4.91 -7.22
CA LYS A 271 -13.84 4.23 -7.49
C LYS A 271 -13.69 2.72 -7.43
N ILE A 272 -14.61 2.08 -6.71
CA ILE A 272 -14.85 0.63 -6.77
C ILE A 272 -16.29 0.43 -7.27
N ASN A 273 -16.47 -0.37 -8.32
CA ASN A 273 -17.78 -0.65 -8.93
C ASN A 273 -18.62 0.62 -9.21
N GLY A 274 -17.95 1.70 -9.63
CA GLY A 274 -18.57 2.99 -9.98
C GLY A 274 -18.90 3.90 -8.79
N LYS A 275 -18.72 3.45 -7.54
CA LYS A 275 -18.92 4.25 -6.32
C LYS A 275 -17.62 4.96 -5.94
N VAL A 276 -17.70 6.26 -5.68
CA VAL A 276 -16.57 7.06 -5.17
C VAL A 276 -16.34 6.72 -3.70
N CYS A 277 -15.07 6.55 -3.32
CA CYS A 277 -14.62 6.31 -1.95
C CYS A 277 -13.98 7.59 -1.41
N ASP A 278 -14.27 7.93 -0.16
CA ASP A 278 -13.83 9.18 0.47
C ASP A 278 -12.37 9.09 0.94
N ASP A 279 -11.93 7.90 1.36
CA ASP A 279 -10.56 7.63 1.80
C ASP A 279 -10.07 6.24 1.37
N VAL A 280 -8.78 5.99 1.64
CA VAL A 280 -8.11 4.73 1.27
C VAL A 280 -8.64 3.53 2.05
N GLU A 281 -9.15 3.73 3.26
CA GLU A 281 -9.71 2.65 4.08
C GLU A 281 -11.06 2.21 3.54
N GLU A 282 -11.92 3.15 3.14
CA GLU A 282 -13.15 2.85 2.42
C GLU A 282 -12.85 2.18 1.08
N TYR A 283 -11.84 2.67 0.34
CA TYR A 283 -11.42 2.10 -0.93
C TYR A 283 -11.01 0.63 -0.76
N TRP A 284 -10.15 0.34 0.22
CA TRP A 284 -9.73 -1.02 0.57
C TRP A 284 -10.92 -1.88 1.04
N TYR A 285 -11.75 -1.36 1.93
CA TYR A 285 -12.93 -2.07 2.44
C TYR A 285 -13.87 -2.48 1.30
N ARG A 286 -14.18 -1.56 0.39
CA ARG A 286 -15.02 -1.84 -0.78
C ARG A 286 -14.36 -2.80 -1.74
N PHE A 287 -13.05 -2.68 -1.96
CA PHE A 287 -12.32 -3.65 -2.78
C PHE A 287 -12.42 -5.06 -2.19
N VAL A 288 -12.24 -5.21 -0.86
CA VAL A 288 -12.38 -6.51 -0.21
C VAL A 288 -13.82 -7.04 -0.28
N SER A 289 -14.80 -6.22 0.08
CA SER A 289 -16.19 -6.67 0.21
C SER A 289 -16.93 -6.82 -1.12
N GLU A 290 -16.66 -5.96 -2.10
CA GLU A 290 -17.38 -5.92 -3.38
C GLU A 290 -16.61 -6.55 -4.54
N VAL A 291 -15.31 -6.86 -4.39
CA VAL A 291 -14.50 -7.48 -5.46
C VAL A 291 -13.89 -8.80 -5.00
N ILE A 292 -13.15 -8.79 -3.89
CA ILE A 292 -12.46 -10.00 -3.41
C ILE A 292 -13.48 -11.08 -3.04
N TYR A 293 -14.47 -10.76 -2.22
CA TYR A 293 -15.46 -11.74 -1.80
C TYR A 293 -16.31 -12.30 -2.94
N GLU A 294 -16.66 -11.48 -3.95
CA GLU A 294 -17.36 -11.97 -5.15
C GLU A 294 -16.53 -13.01 -5.91
N LYS A 295 -15.22 -12.78 -6.07
CA LYS A 295 -14.34 -13.77 -6.71
C LYS A 295 -14.12 -15.00 -5.83
N ALA A 296 -14.00 -14.80 -4.52
CA ALA A 296 -13.72 -15.86 -3.57
C ALA A 296 -14.80 -16.93 -3.48
N GLU A 297 -16.06 -16.63 -3.87
CA GLU A 297 -17.13 -17.63 -3.99
C GLU A 297 -16.78 -18.79 -4.94
N LYS A 298 -15.81 -18.58 -5.84
CA LYS A 298 -15.37 -19.58 -6.83
C LYS A 298 -14.17 -20.40 -6.37
N TYR A 299 -13.53 -20.02 -5.26
CA TYR A 299 -12.32 -20.68 -4.77
C TYR A 299 -12.68 -21.88 -3.91
N ASP A 300 -11.93 -22.97 -4.07
CA ASP A 300 -12.06 -24.13 -3.19
C ASP A 300 -11.28 -23.90 -1.89
N MET A 301 -11.97 -23.38 -0.89
CA MET A 301 -11.42 -23.14 0.45
C MET A 301 -11.65 -24.32 1.42
N SER A 302 -12.12 -25.48 0.93
CA SER A 302 -12.59 -26.58 1.80
C SER A 302 -11.52 -27.13 2.74
N ASN A 303 -10.27 -27.28 2.27
CA ASN A 303 -9.16 -27.73 3.11
C ASN A 303 -8.88 -26.75 4.25
N PHE A 304 -8.74 -25.46 3.94
CA PHE A 304 -8.52 -24.42 4.94
C PHE A 304 -9.67 -24.36 5.96
N LEU A 305 -10.93 -24.43 5.50
CA LEU A 305 -12.09 -24.40 6.40
C LEU A 305 -12.13 -25.60 7.35
N ASN A 306 -11.67 -26.78 6.90
CA ASN A 306 -11.52 -27.93 7.77
C ASN A 306 -10.40 -27.73 8.79
N GLU A 307 -9.23 -27.21 8.38
CA GLU A 307 -8.14 -26.89 9.30
C GLU A 307 -8.54 -25.85 10.35
N LEU A 308 -9.30 -24.83 9.95
CA LEU A 308 -9.80 -23.80 10.86
C LEU A 308 -10.77 -24.39 11.90
N LYS A 309 -11.64 -25.30 11.45
CA LYS A 309 -12.53 -26.04 12.35
C LYS A 309 -11.75 -26.92 13.32
N ASP A 310 -10.73 -27.63 12.84
CA ASP A 310 -9.87 -28.46 13.68
C ASP A 310 -9.09 -27.61 14.71
N ALA A 311 -8.67 -26.40 14.33
CA ALA A 311 -8.04 -25.43 15.24
C ALA A 311 -8.99 -24.94 16.34
N GLU A 312 -10.23 -24.62 16.00
CA GLU A 312 -11.27 -24.27 16.96
C GLU A 312 -11.58 -25.43 17.92
N GLU A 313 -11.76 -26.65 17.41
CA GLU A 313 -11.99 -27.84 18.24
C GLU A 313 -10.80 -28.12 19.18
N TYR A 314 -9.56 -27.90 18.70
CA TYR A 314 -8.36 -28.03 19.50
C TYR A 314 -8.30 -26.97 20.61
N TYR A 315 -8.63 -25.71 20.32
CA TYR A 315 -8.74 -24.65 21.32
C TYR A 315 -9.73 -25.04 22.43
N TYR A 316 -10.94 -25.45 22.06
CA TYR A 316 -11.95 -25.85 23.03
C TYR A 316 -11.50 -27.01 23.90
N ARG A 317 -10.81 -28.01 23.34
CA ARG A 317 -10.35 -29.18 24.10
C ARG A 317 -9.26 -28.85 25.12
N HIS A 318 -8.40 -27.87 24.84
CA HIS A 318 -7.14 -27.70 25.56
C HIS A 318 -6.96 -26.36 26.28
N TYR A 319 -7.66 -25.30 25.84
CA TYR A 319 -7.42 -23.93 26.32
C TYR A 319 -8.69 -23.21 26.78
N SER A 320 -9.87 -23.67 26.36
CA SER A 320 -11.14 -23.10 26.81
C SER A 320 -11.31 -23.24 28.32
N GLN A 321 -11.80 -22.19 28.96
CA GLN A 321 -12.17 -22.21 30.38
C GLN A 321 -13.61 -22.68 30.58
N MET A 322 -14.33 -22.99 29.51
CA MET A 322 -15.75 -23.36 29.51
C MET A 322 -16.01 -24.88 29.58
N ASN A 323 -14.97 -25.71 29.78
CA ASN A 323 -15.12 -27.17 29.94
C ASN A 323 -15.24 -27.64 31.39
#